data_AF-A0A817XSH0-F1
#
_entry.id   AF-A0A817XSH0-F1
#
_cell.length_a   1.000
_cell.length_b   1.000
_cell.length_c   1.000
_cell.angle_alpha   90.00
_cell.angle_beta   90.00
_cell.angle_gamma   90.00
#
_symmetry.space_group_name_H-M   'P 1'
#
loop_
_entity.id
_entity.type
_entity.pdbx_description
1 polymer ?
#
loop_
_entity_poly.entity_id
_entity_poly.type
_entity_poly.pdbx_seq_one_letter_code
_entity_poly.pdbx_strand_id
1 'polypeptide(L)'
;FLSKLKETYDIPQISDTTEIRYLPRSSIKKILWRSMEYNETLFGPLYRFIFGLICICSIFLFMYEIVVTRNENFLEFIEKYRGYFQNIIHPVNVTVHVIDYRPHIKCLAFSIEIIFIFLWTIELFLRIFSAPSLYLCIKSIFFWVDIINLLNTILYGIFSLIYNRQKDLLTNHIKSMTLIFQLIDIFKTLRMLKLGRYHKSIKLILESLGEASMDFLAFSIVLIGNSCVFGAIIYAIERTTNPSSTILFPNVGNSVYYTLLAITNVGFEGFLPSTYLGKWIACAAITIGILTINIALPLILSPYTRQLLIKNKHIIYRNDLGLEIPNDNPDVKHIRRY
;
A
#
# COMPACT_ATOMS: atom_id res chain seq x y z
N PHE A 1 36.63 -2.13 -34.14
CA PHE A 1 36.61 -1.65 -32.75
C PHE A 1 35.39 -2.17 -32.00
N LEU A 2 34.17 -1.99 -32.52
CA LEU A 2 32.92 -2.58 -32.00
C LEU A 2 32.90 -4.13 -31.93
N SER A 3 33.60 -4.83 -32.82
CA SER A 3 33.75 -6.30 -32.74
C SER A 3 34.68 -6.74 -31.62
N LYS A 4 35.75 -5.98 -31.34
CA LYS A 4 36.72 -6.26 -30.27
C LYS A 4 36.15 -5.99 -28.87
N LEU A 5 35.19 -5.06 -28.74
CA LEU A 5 34.48 -4.81 -27.48
C LEU A 5 33.44 -5.89 -27.15
N LYS A 6 32.99 -6.67 -28.13
CA LYS A 6 32.03 -7.77 -27.96
C LYS A 6 32.63 -9.04 -27.35
N GLU A 7 33.95 -9.23 -27.46
CA GLU A 7 34.64 -10.43 -26.93
C GLU A 7 35.20 -10.23 -25.52
N THR A 8 35.48 -9.00 -25.08
CA THR A 8 36.15 -8.76 -23.79
C THR A 8 35.20 -8.62 -22.60
N TYR A 9 33.92 -8.38 -22.86
CA TYR A 9 32.88 -8.35 -21.85
C TYR A 9 31.81 -9.34 -22.28
N ASP A 10 31.55 -10.37 -21.46
CA ASP A 10 30.32 -11.16 -21.52
C ASP A 10 29.14 -10.21 -21.27
N ILE A 11 28.77 -9.46 -22.31
CA ILE A 11 27.53 -8.72 -22.38
C ILE A 11 26.51 -9.81 -22.71
N PRO A 12 25.72 -10.30 -21.72
CA PRO A 12 24.59 -11.15 -22.07
C PRO A 12 23.81 -10.41 -23.13
N GLN A 13 23.49 -11.11 -24.24
CA GLN A 13 22.73 -10.57 -25.35
C GLN A 13 21.72 -9.58 -24.79
N ILE A 14 21.94 -8.29 -25.06
CA ILE A 14 20.89 -7.29 -24.90
C ILE A 14 19.89 -7.71 -25.94
N SER A 15 19.03 -8.68 -25.58
CA SER A 15 17.77 -8.85 -26.25
C SER A 15 17.15 -7.46 -26.23
N ASP A 16 16.70 -7.01 -27.38
CA ASP A 16 15.94 -5.79 -27.52
C ASP A 16 14.67 -5.90 -26.65
N THR A 17 14.79 -5.73 -25.34
CA THR A 17 13.70 -5.37 -24.45
C THR A 17 13.47 -3.88 -24.60
N THR A 18 13.43 -3.38 -25.84
CA THR A 18 12.52 -2.28 -26.12
C THR A 18 11.14 -2.87 -25.91
N GLU A 19 10.58 -2.71 -24.71
CA GLU A 19 9.15 -2.97 -24.48
C GLU A 19 8.41 -2.39 -25.68
N ILE A 20 7.72 -3.24 -26.44
CA ILE A 20 6.97 -2.79 -27.62
C ILE A 20 5.89 -1.83 -27.10
N ARG A 21 6.12 -0.52 -27.27
CA ARG A 21 5.23 0.51 -26.76
C ARG A 21 4.05 0.66 -27.71
N TYR A 22 2.92 0.10 -27.30
CA TYR A 22 1.66 0.29 -28.00
C TYR A 22 1.20 1.75 -27.86
N LEU A 23 1.10 2.45 -28.98
CA LEU A 23 0.67 3.84 -29.04
C LEU A 23 -0.66 3.95 -29.79
N PRO A 24 -1.59 4.79 -29.33
CA PRO A 24 -2.85 5.02 -30.03
C PRO A 24 -2.59 5.75 -31.35
N ARG A 25 -3.47 5.54 -32.34
CA ARG A 25 -3.32 6.09 -33.70
C ARG A 25 -3.50 7.62 -33.77
N SER A 26 -4.37 8.20 -32.96
CA SER A 26 -4.65 9.64 -33.01
C SER A 26 -3.67 10.48 -32.19
N SER A 27 -3.31 11.67 -32.71
CA SER A 27 -2.29 12.54 -32.12
C SER A 27 -2.61 12.98 -30.69
N ILE A 28 -3.87 13.34 -30.42
CA ILE A 28 -4.31 13.79 -29.08
C ILE A 28 -4.25 12.64 -28.06
N LYS A 29 -4.75 11.46 -28.43
CA LYS A 29 -4.67 10.27 -27.55
C LYS A 29 -3.23 9.89 -27.28
N LYS A 30 -2.35 10.04 -28.27
CA LYS A 30 -0.92 9.73 -28.14
C LYS A 30 -0.22 10.66 -27.15
N ILE A 31 -0.53 11.95 -27.18
CA ILE A 31 0.00 12.93 -26.22
C ILE A 31 -0.49 12.62 -24.81
N LEU A 32 -1.80 12.37 -24.63
CA LEU A 32 -2.38 12.02 -23.34
C LEU A 32 -1.80 10.73 -22.77
N TRP A 33 -1.74 9.66 -23.57
CA TRP A 33 -1.19 8.36 -23.16
C TRP A 33 0.29 8.46 -22.77
N ARG A 34 1.09 9.19 -23.55
CA ARG A 34 2.52 9.43 -23.22
C ARG A 34 2.69 10.25 -21.94
N SER A 35 1.81 11.22 -21.69
CA SER A 35 1.84 12.03 -20.48
C SER A 35 1.52 11.20 -19.24
N MET A 36 0.47 10.38 -19.31
CA MET A 36 -0.01 9.59 -18.17
C MET A 36 0.89 8.37 -17.89
N GLU A 37 1.21 7.57 -18.92
CA GLU A 37 1.87 6.26 -18.74
C GLU A 37 3.40 6.35 -18.79
N TYR A 38 3.97 7.03 -19.79
CA TYR A 38 5.41 7.00 -20.07
C TYR A 38 6.20 8.22 -19.56
N ASN A 39 5.52 9.30 -19.17
CA ASN A 39 6.16 10.53 -18.64
C ASN A 39 7.19 11.14 -19.61
N GLU A 40 6.88 11.14 -20.91
CA GLU A 40 7.78 11.66 -21.96
C GLU A 40 7.46 13.10 -22.36
N THR A 41 6.30 13.62 -21.95
CA THR A 41 5.86 14.98 -22.23
C THR A 41 6.25 15.91 -21.09
N LEU A 42 6.35 17.21 -21.37
CA LEU A 42 6.53 18.26 -20.35
C LEU A 42 5.41 18.25 -19.30
N PHE A 43 4.20 17.85 -19.68
CA PHE A 43 3.04 17.75 -18.80
C PHE A 43 3.05 16.52 -17.87
N GLY A 44 3.79 15.46 -18.22
CA GLY A 44 3.82 14.21 -17.46
C GLY A 44 4.31 14.36 -16.02
N PRO A 45 5.48 15.00 -15.78
CA PRO A 45 6.01 15.19 -14.43
C PRO A 45 5.08 16.00 -13.54
N LEU A 46 4.48 17.06 -14.07
CA LEU A 46 3.53 17.91 -13.35
C LEU A 46 2.28 17.12 -12.95
N TYR A 47 1.70 16.36 -13.89
CA TYR A 47 0.55 15.49 -13.62
C TYR A 47 0.85 14.50 -12.48
N ARG A 48 2.00 13.81 -12.53
CA ARG A 48 2.40 12.86 -11.49
C ARG A 48 2.61 13.51 -10.14
N PHE A 49 3.22 14.70 -10.12
CA PHE A 49 3.41 15.45 -8.88
C PHE A 49 2.07 15.85 -8.26
N ILE A 50 1.16 16.45 -9.04
CA ILE A 50 -0.15 16.91 -8.56
C ILE A 50 -1.01 15.72 -8.09
N PHE A 51 -1.17 14.69 -8.91
CA PHE A 51 -1.99 13.53 -8.54
C PHE A 51 -1.35 12.68 -7.43
N GLY A 52 -0.02 12.67 -7.35
CA GLY A 52 0.71 12.11 -6.21
C GLY A 52 0.40 12.87 -4.92
N LEU A 53 0.46 14.19 -4.93
CA LEU A 53 0.12 15.04 -3.78
C LEU A 53 -1.35 14.85 -3.37
N ILE A 54 -2.28 14.84 -4.33
CA ILE A 54 -3.71 14.56 -4.07
C ILE A 54 -3.87 13.19 -3.40
N CYS A 55 -3.17 12.16 -3.88
CA CYS A 55 -3.21 10.83 -3.29
C CYS A 55 -2.72 10.84 -1.84
N ILE A 56 -1.58 11.49 -1.57
CA ILE A 56 -1.02 11.65 -0.22
C ILE A 56 -1.99 12.41 0.70
N CYS A 57 -2.53 13.54 0.25
CA CYS A 57 -3.52 14.31 1.03
C CYS A 57 -4.77 13.49 1.34
N SER A 58 -5.26 12.69 0.40
CA SER A 58 -6.42 11.81 0.62
C SER A 58 -6.15 10.73 1.68
N ILE A 59 -4.92 10.22 1.74
CA ILE A 59 -4.49 9.25 2.74
C ILE A 59 -4.44 9.90 4.12
N PHE A 60 -3.83 11.09 4.24
CA PHE A 60 -3.78 11.82 5.50
C PHE A 60 -5.16 12.21 6.00
N LEU A 61 -6.06 12.64 5.11
CA LEU A 61 -7.45 12.93 5.46
C LEU A 61 -8.14 11.69 6.04
N PHE A 62 -7.98 10.53 5.39
CA PHE A 62 -8.56 9.27 5.87
C PHE A 62 -7.97 8.83 7.22
N MET A 63 -6.65 8.97 7.41
CA MET A 63 -6.02 8.69 8.71
C MET A 63 -6.56 9.63 9.80
N TYR A 64 -6.69 10.92 9.50
CA TYR A 64 -7.27 11.90 10.40
C TYR A 64 -8.73 11.55 10.75
N GLU A 65 -9.53 11.19 9.75
CA GLU A 65 -10.92 10.76 9.95
C GLU A 65 -11.01 9.56 10.89
N ILE A 66 -10.17 8.53 10.70
CA ILE A 66 -10.12 7.35 11.58
C ILE A 66 -9.78 7.76 13.01
N VAL A 67 -8.71 8.53 13.20
CA VAL A 67 -8.22 8.92 14.53
C VAL A 67 -9.28 9.73 15.27
N VAL A 68 -9.91 10.71 14.62
CA VAL A 68 -10.91 11.57 15.28
C VAL A 68 -12.22 10.83 15.51
N THR A 69 -12.67 10.03 14.54
CA THR A 69 -13.98 9.38 14.60
C THR A 69 -13.99 8.17 15.53
N ARG A 70 -12.95 7.33 15.46
CA ARG A 70 -12.95 5.99 16.08
C ARG A 70 -12.20 5.94 17.41
N ASN A 71 -11.52 7.01 17.82
CA ASN A 71 -10.90 7.05 19.13
C ASN A 71 -11.96 7.36 20.20
N GLU A 72 -12.28 6.37 21.02
CA GLU A 72 -13.15 6.50 22.19
C GLU A 72 -12.46 7.37 23.26
N ASN A 73 -11.14 7.26 23.41
CA ASN A 73 -10.35 8.05 24.37
C ASN A 73 -10.29 9.55 24.01
N PHE A 74 -10.65 9.94 22.77
CA PHE A 74 -10.80 11.36 22.43
C PHE A 74 -11.96 12.01 23.18
N LEU A 75 -13.04 11.25 23.45
CA LEU A 75 -14.15 11.69 24.29
C LEU A 75 -13.71 11.79 25.75
N GLU A 76 -13.00 10.78 26.28
CA GLU A 76 -12.44 10.83 27.63
C GLU A 76 -11.45 11.99 27.81
N PHE A 77 -10.62 12.29 26.81
CA PHE A 77 -9.74 13.45 26.81
C PHE A 77 -10.55 14.75 26.90
N ILE A 78 -11.55 14.95 26.04
CA ILE A 78 -12.41 16.14 26.10
C ILE A 78 -13.16 16.23 27.44
N GLU A 79 -13.69 15.13 27.97
CA GLU A 79 -14.34 15.08 29.28
C GLU A 79 -13.38 15.35 30.44
N LYS A 80 -12.13 14.91 30.34
CA LYS A 80 -11.08 15.22 31.33
C LYS A 80 -10.78 16.72 31.38
N TYR A 81 -10.74 17.40 30.24
CA TYR A 81 -10.58 18.87 30.19
C TYR A 81 -11.87 19.61 30.56
N ARG A 82 -13.06 19.04 30.38
CA ARG A 82 -14.35 19.60 30.86
C ARG A 82 -14.33 19.89 32.35
N GLY A 83 -13.81 18.95 33.16
CA GLY A 83 -13.69 19.14 34.61
C GLY A 83 -12.77 20.32 34.98
N TYR A 84 -11.75 20.59 34.17
CA TYR A 84 -10.85 21.73 34.35
C TYR A 84 -11.53 23.06 33.99
N PHE A 85 -12.31 23.10 32.90
CA PHE A 85 -13.03 24.31 32.47
C PHE A 85 -14.23 24.66 33.37
N GLN A 86 -14.96 23.67 33.90
CA GLN A 86 -16.07 23.94 34.83
C GLN A 86 -15.61 24.58 36.14
N ASN A 87 -14.43 24.22 36.65
CA ASN A 87 -13.86 24.80 37.86
C ASN A 87 -13.40 26.26 37.70
N ILE A 88 -13.12 26.69 36.46
CA ILE A 88 -12.72 28.07 36.16
C ILE A 88 -13.95 28.99 35.99
N ILE A 89 -15.13 28.44 35.69
CA ILE A 89 -16.28 29.21 35.15
C ILE A 89 -17.45 29.43 36.14
N HIS A 90 -17.53 28.77 37.30
CA HIS A 90 -18.65 29.07 38.21
C HIS A 90 -18.33 30.21 39.19
N PRO A 91 -19.14 31.29 39.14
CA PRO A 91 -20.52 31.23 39.63
C PRO A 91 -21.60 31.69 38.62
N VAL A 92 -21.47 31.38 37.33
CA VAL A 92 -22.59 31.58 36.37
C VAL A 92 -23.11 30.22 35.93
N ASN A 93 -24.41 29.96 36.05
CA ASN A 93 -25.09 28.72 35.57
C ASN A 93 -25.07 28.62 34.04
N VAL A 94 -23.89 28.60 33.42
CA VAL A 94 -23.72 28.38 31.99
C VAL A 94 -23.63 26.87 31.79
N THR A 95 -24.68 26.29 31.22
CA THR A 95 -24.62 24.93 30.67
C THR A 95 -23.67 24.97 29.47
N VAL A 96 -22.41 24.59 29.68
CA VAL A 96 -21.45 24.42 28.59
C VAL A 96 -21.90 23.22 27.75
N HIS A 97 -22.68 23.50 26.70
CA HIS A 97 -22.97 22.52 25.66
C HIS A 97 -21.66 22.22 24.93
N VAL A 98 -21.04 21.08 25.25
CA VAL A 98 -19.95 20.54 24.43
C VAL A 98 -20.58 20.15 23.09
N ILE A 99 -20.35 20.97 22.06
CA ILE A 99 -20.77 20.65 20.70
C ILE A 99 -19.91 19.47 20.26
N ASP A 100 -20.54 18.31 20.01
CA ASP A 100 -19.83 17.20 19.39
C ASP A 100 -19.49 17.61 17.95
N TYR A 101 -18.22 17.90 17.69
CA TYR A 101 -17.73 18.28 16.36
C TYR A 101 -17.54 17.08 15.42
N ARG A 102 -17.60 15.83 15.92
CA ARG A 102 -17.48 14.61 15.09
C ARG A 102 -18.40 14.60 13.87
N PRO A 103 -19.72 14.88 13.97
CA PRO A 103 -20.59 14.92 12.80
C PRO A 103 -20.15 15.96 11.77
N HIS A 104 -19.71 17.15 12.19
CA HIS A 104 -19.24 18.19 11.28
C HIS A 104 -17.93 17.81 10.58
N ILE A 105 -16.98 17.23 11.32
CA ILE A 105 -15.72 16.73 10.77
C ILE A 105 -15.98 15.60 9.76
N LYS A 106 -16.89 14.67 10.06
CA LYS A 106 -17.30 13.62 9.13
C LYS A 106 -17.92 14.18 7.86
N CYS A 107 -18.83 15.15 7.97
CA CYS A 107 -19.44 15.78 6.80
C CYS A 107 -18.41 16.50 5.92
N LEU A 108 -17.46 17.22 6.54
CA LEU A 108 -16.37 17.89 5.82
C LEU A 108 -15.46 16.87 5.13
N ALA A 109 -14.99 15.86 5.86
CA ALA A 109 -14.13 14.81 5.33
C ALA A 109 -14.81 14.07 4.18
N PHE A 110 -16.09 13.74 4.31
CA PHE A 110 -16.90 13.12 3.26
C PHE A 110 -17.03 14.02 2.02
N SER A 111 -17.19 15.33 2.21
CA SER A 111 -17.29 16.29 1.08
C SER A 111 -15.97 16.36 0.30
N ILE A 112 -14.84 16.43 1.00
CA ILE A 112 -13.51 16.44 0.39
C ILE A 112 -13.22 15.09 -0.28
N GLU A 113 -13.65 13.99 0.33
CA GLU A 113 -13.51 12.65 -0.21
C GLU A 113 -14.22 12.49 -1.56
N ILE A 114 -15.44 13.02 -1.70
CA ILE A 114 -16.15 13.07 -2.99
C ILE A 114 -15.33 13.79 -4.07
N ILE A 115 -14.65 14.89 -3.71
CA ILE A 115 -13.80 15.63 -4.65
C ILE A 115 -12.63 14.76 -5.12
N PHE A 116 -11.95 14.04 -4.21
CA PHE A 116 -10.87 13.13 -4.59
C PHE A 116 -11.34 12.00 -5.51
N ILE A 117 -12.49 11.41 -5.20
CA ILE A 117 -13.09 10.35 -6.02
C ILE A 117 -13.44 10.88 -7.41
N PHE A 118 -14.00 12.08 -7.50
CA PHE A 118 -14.30 12.73 -8.76
C PHE A 118 -13.03 12.93 -9.62
N LEU A 119 -11.96 13.45 -9.01
CA LEU A 119 -10.66 13.63 -9.70
C LEU A 119 -10.08 12.31 -10.21
N TRP A 120 -10.14 11.23 -9.41
CA TRP A 120 -9.70 9.91 -9.87
C TRP A 120 -10.61 9.29 -10.92
N THR A 121 -11.90 9.58 -10.89
CA THR A 121 -12.85 9.11 -11.91
C THR A 121 -12.54 9.76 -13.26
N ILE A 122 -12.25 11.06 -13.27
CA ILE A 122 -11.77 11.77 -14.46
C ILE A 122 -10.46 11.17 -14.94
N GLU A 123 -9.50 10.93 -14.05
CA GLU A 123 -8.22 10.31 -14.39
C GLU A 123 -8.41 8.93 -15.06
N LEU A 124 -9.27 8.08 -14.47
CA LEU A 124 -9.59 6.77 -15.01
C LEU A 124 -10.23 6.86 -16.41
N PHE A 125 -11.20 7.77 -16.59
CA PHE A 125 -11.86 7.98 -17.86
C PHE A 125 -10.89 8.47 -18.95
N LEU A 126 -10.05 9.45 -18.63
CA LEU A 126 -9.03 9.94 -19.56
C LEU A 126 -8.03 8.85 -19.95
N ARG A 127 -7.68 7.95 -19.02
CA ARG A 127 -6.82 6.80 -19.34
C ARG A 127 -7.52 5.83 -20.29
N ILE A 128 -8.75 5.44 -20.00
CA ILE A 128 -9.54 4.55 -20.87
C ILE A 128 -9.68 5.16 -22.27
N PHE A 129 -9.95 6.47 -22.36
CA PHE A 129 -10.10 7.18 -23.62
C PHE A 129 -8.80 7.27 -24.45
N SER A 130 -7.66 7.50 -23.78
CA SER A 130 -6.34 7.65 -24.42
C SER A 130 -5.64 6.32 -24.69
N ALA A 131 -6.09 5.22 -24.09
CA ALA A 131 -5.47 3.91 -24.24
C ALA A 131 -5.45 3.41 -25.71
N PRO A 132 -4.37 2.74 -26.13
CA PRO A 132 -4.32 2.07 -27.43
C PRO A 132 -5.27 0.87 -27.49
N SER A 133 -5.47 0.18 -26.37
CA SER A 133 -6.42 -0.93 -26.21
C SER A 133 -6.87 -1.03 -24.74
N LEU A 134 -8.10 -1.50 -24.52
CA LEU A 134 -8.62 -1.74 -23.16
C LEU A 134 -7.85 -2.84 -22.43
N TYR A 135 -7.36 -3.85 -23.17
CA TYR A 135 -6.57 -4.94 -22.62
C TYR A 135 -5.31 -4.45 -21.88
N LEU A 136 -4.61 -3.47 -22.45
CA LEU A 136 -3.42 -2.89 -21.83
C LEU A 136 -3.76 -2.19 -20.50
N CYS A 137 -4.91 -1.52 -20.42
CA CYS A 137 -5.40 -0.94 -19.18
C CYS A 137 -5.73 -2.01 -18.13
N ILE A 138 -6.46 -3.06 -18.51
CA ILE A 138 -6.90 -4.12 -17.60
C ILE A 138 -5.71 -4.92 -17.02
N LYS A 139 -4.61 -5.05 -17.78
CA LYS A 139 -3.37 -5.68 -17.31
C LYS A 139 -2.69 -4.88 -16.18
N SER A 140 -2.97 -3.59 -16.06
CA SER A 140 -2.36 -2.73 -15.02
C SER A 140 -3.03 -2.94 -13.66
N ILE A 141 -2.25 -3.27 -12.63
CA ILE A 141 -2.75 -3.37 -11.25
C ILE A 141 -3.43 -2.07 -10.78
N PHE A 142 -2.91 -0.92 -11.22
CA PHE A 142 -3.43 0.38 -10.85
C PHE A 142 -4.83 0.66 -11.45
N PHE A 143 -5.18 0.03 -12.58
CA PHE A 143 -6.54 0.10 -13.13
C PHE A 143 -7.55 -0.55 -12.19
N TRP A 144 -7.22 -1.72 -11.66
CA TRP A 144 -8.07 -2.39 -10.67
C TRP A 144 -8.19 -1.60 -9.37
N VAL A 145 -7.12 -0.95 -8.92
CA VAL A 145 -7.17 -0.03 -7.78
C VAL A 145 -8.14 1.13 -8.05
N ASP A 146 -8.15 1.70 -9.25
CA ASP A 146 -9.11 2.76 -9.62
C ASP A 146 -10.56 2.24 -9.59
N ILE A 147 -10.82 1.05 -10.13
CA ILE A 147 -12.14 0.40 -10.15
C ILE A 147 -12.63 0.08 -8.73
N ILE A 148 -11.78 -0.51 -7.89
CA ILE A 148 -12.14 -0.85 -6.51
C ILE A 148 -12.49 0.41 -5.72
N ASN A 149 -11.74 1.51 -5.89
CA ASN A 149 -12.06 2.77 -5.21
C ASN A 149 -13.41 3.34 -5.67
N LEU A 150 -13.70 3.31 -6.97
CA LEU A 150 -14.99 3.76 -7.50
C LEU A 150 -16.15 2.91 -6.97
N LEU A 151 -15.99 1.58 -6.98
CA LEU A 151 -16.96 0.65 -6.44
C LEU A 151 -17.20 0.89 -4.95
N ASN A 152 -16.12 1.12 -4.19
CA ASN A 152 -16.19 1.35 -2.76
C ASN A 152 -17.07 2.57 -2.42
N THR A 153 -16.94 3.67 -3.17
CA THR A 153 -17.78 4.85 -3.00
C THR A 153 -19.26 4.57 -3.28
N ILE A 154 -19.54 3.85 -4.37
CA ILE A 154 -20.91 3.49 -4.75
C ILE A 154 -21.53 2.61 -3.65
N LEU A 155 -20.79 1.61 -3.17
CA LEU A 155 -21.23 0.75 -2.07
C LEU A 155 -21.49 1.58 -0.80
N TYR A 156 -20.57 2.45 -0.41
CA TYR A 156 -20.75 3.33 0.75
C TYR A 156 -22.03 4.16 0.65
N GLY A 157 -22.31 4.74 -0.52
CA GLY A 157 -23.53 5.51 -0.79
C GLY A 157 -24.80 4.67 -0.68
N ILE A 158 -24.82 3.50 -1.31
CA ILE A 158 -25.97 2.57 -1.25
C ILE A 158 -26.23 2.12 0.19
N PHE A 159 -25.20 1.69 0.92
CA PHE A 159 -25.33 1.28 2.32
C PHE A 159 -25.78 2.43 3.21
N SER A 160 -25.31 3.66 2.97
CA SER A 160 -25.77 4.84 3.70
C SER A 160 -27.24 5.16 3.44
N LEU A 161 -27.74 4.99 2.20
CA LEU A 161 -29.15 5.19 1.88
C LEU A 161 -30.05 4.15 2.55
N ILE A 162 -29.63 2.88 2.51
CA ILE A 162 -30.35 1.77 3.18
C ILE A 162 -30.40 2.04 4.69
N TYR A 163 -29.27 2.40 5.29
CA TYR A 163 -29.18 2.72 6.71
C TYR A 163 -30.10 3.87 7.11
N ASN A 164 -30.11 4.96 6.34
CA ASN A 164 -30.97 6.11 6.63
C ASN A 164 -32.47 5.78 6.46
N ARG A 165 -32.83 4.94 5.48
CA ARG A 165 -34.22 4.56 5.21
C ARG A 165 -34.78 3.58 6.24
N GLN A 166 -33.94 2.70 6.79
CA GLN A 166 -34.34 1.65 7.71
C GLN A 166 -33.85 1.88 9.14
N LYS A 167 -33.45 3.11 9.47
CA LYS A 167 -32.86 3.47 10.76
C LYS A 167 -33.73 3.04 11.95
N ASP A 168 -35.05 3.13 11.82
CA ASP A 168 -36.01 2.78 12.86
C ASP A 168 -36.17 1.26 13.03
N LEU A 169 -36.04 0.49 11.94
CA LEU A 169 -36.17 -0.97 11.92
C LEU A 169 -34.84 -1.68 12.26
N LEU A 170 -33.70 -1.07 11.96
CA LEU A 170 -32.36 -1.64 12.17
C LEU A 170 -31.73 -1.31 13.53
N THR A 171 -32.49 -0.77 14.48
CA THR A 171 -31.99 -0.46 15.84
C THR A 171 -31.31 -1.65 16.52
N ASN A 172 -31.82 -2.88 16.32
CA ASN A 172 -31.21 -4.11 16.82
C ASN A 172 -29.94 -4.56 16.03
N HIS A 173 -29.70 -4.02 14.84
CA HIS A 173 -28.62 -4.39 13.93
C HIS A 173 -27.58 -3.27 13.71
N ILE A 174 -27.63 -2.18 14.49
CA ILE A 174 -26.68 -1.05 14.38
C ILE A 174 -25.22 -1.52 14.46
N LYS A 175 -24.91 -2.50 15.33
CA LYS A 175 -23.55 -3.06 15.45
C LYS A 175 -23.09 -3.76 14.16
N SER A 176 -23.99 -4.52 13.51
CA SER A 176 -23.70 -5.20 12.22
C SER A 176 -23.46 -4.18 11.10
N MET A 177 -24.29 -3.15 11.01
CA MET A 177 -24.13 -2.11 10.00
C MET A 177 -22.83 -1.30 10.19
N THR A 178 -22.46 -1.03 11.45
CA THR A 178 -21.19 -0.36 11.75
C THR A 178 -20.00 -1.18 11.26
N LEU A 179 -20.00 -2.50 11.48
CA LEU A 179 -18.97 -3.40 10.97
C LEU A 179 -18.88 -3.38 9.44
N ILE A 180 -20.02 -3.33 8.73
CA ILE A 180 -20.04 -3.23 7.26
C ILE A 180 -19.36 -1.94 6.79
N PHE A 181 -19.69 -0.79 7.38
CA PHE A 181 -19.00 0.47 7.04
C PHE A 181 -17.50 0.40 7.36
N GLN A 182 -17.12 -0.27 8.45
CA GLN A 182 -15.71 -0.45 8.79
C GLN A 182 -14.96 -1.28 7.73
N LEU A 183 -15.59 -2.32 7.18
CA LEU A 183 -15.01 -3.14 6.11
C LEU A 183 -14.91 -2.36 4.80
N ILE A 184 -15.93 -1.56 4.45
CA ILE A 184 -15.92 -0.66 3.28
C ILE A 184 -14.78 0.36 3.39
N ASP A 185 -14.54 0.90 4.59
CA ASP A 185 -13.44 1.84 4.83
C ASP A 185 -12.06 1.21 4.59
N ILE A 186 -11.88 -0.10 4.81
CA ILE A 186 -10.59 -0.77 4.53
C ILE A 186 -10.21 -0.61 3.05
N PHE A 187 -11.17 -0.73 2.13
CA PHE A 187 -10.90 -0.57 0.70
C PHE A 187 -10.43 0.84 0.34
N LYS A 188 -10.75 1.88 1.14
CA LYS A 188 -10.21 3.23 0.93
C LYS A 188 -8.69 3.25 1.02
N THR A 189 -8.08 2.42 1.87
CA THR A 189 -6.61 2.35 2.02
C THR A 189 -5.91 1.86 0.76
N LEU A 190 -6.58 1.07 -0.09
CA LEU A 190 -6.00 0.53 -1.32
C LEU A 190 -5.58 1.62 -2.30
N ARG A 191 -6.13 2.84 -2.20
CA ARG A 191 -5.67 4.00 -2.98
C ARG A 191 -4.18 4.32 -2.77
N MET A 192 -3.58 3.93 -1.63
CA MET A 192 -2.14 4.05 -1.39
C MET A 192 -1.32 3.35 -2.49
N LEU A 193 -1.84 2.25 -3.02
CA LEU A 193 -1.20 1.52 -4.12
C LEU A 193 -1.10 2.38 -5.39
N LYS A 194 -1.96 3.40 -5.58
CA LYS A 194 -1.85 4.34 -6.71
C LYS A 194 -0.56 5.16 -6.68
N LEU A 195 0.09 5.33 -5.52
CA LEU A 195 1.39 6.00 -5.44
C LEU A 195 2.44 5.32 -6.33
N GLY A 196 2.31 4.01 -6.56
CA GLY A 196 3.13 3.27 -7.52
C GLY A 196 3.00 3.78 -8.95
N ARG A 197 1.85 4.35 -9.34
CA ARG A 197 1.69 4.97 -10.67
C ARG A 197 2.43 6.29 -10.75
N TYR A 198 2.33 7.13 -9.72
CA TYR A 198 2.84 8.50 -9.74
C TYR A 198 4.36 8.54 -9.50
N HIS A 199 4.90 7.65 -8.67
CA HIS A 199 6.31 7.58 -8.32
C HIS A 199 7.04 6.41 -9.00
N LYS A 200 8.04 6.74 -9.84
CA LYS A 200 8.86 5.75 -10.56
C LYS A 200 9.58 4.76 -9.63
N SER A 201 10.03 5.21 -8.46
CA SER A 201 10.72 4.36 -7.49
C SER A 201 9.79 3.31 -6.88
N ILE A 202 8.56 3.70 -6.55
CA ILE A 202 7.55 2.77 -6.02
C ILE A 202 7.12 1.78 -7.11
N LYS A 203 6.94 2.25 -8.37
CA LYS A 203 6.67 1.36 -9.51
C LYS A 203 7.73 0.27 -9.63
N LEU A 204 9.00 0.65 -9.58
CA LEU A 204 10.14 -0.25 -9.70
C LEU A 204 10.13 -1.32 -8.61
N ILE A 205 9.88 -0.90 -7.36
CA ILE A 205 9.78 -1.80 -6.21
C ILE A 205 8.64 -2.79 -6.41
N LEU A 206 7.45 -2.33 -6.83
CA LEU A 206 6.29 -3.19 -7.05
C LEU A 206 6.50 -4.19 -8.20
N GLU A 207 7.12 -3.76 -9.31
CA GLU A 207 7.45 -4.64 -10.43
C GLU A 207 8.48 -5.69 -10.02
N SER A 208 9.51 -5.28 -9.28
CA SER A 208 10.54 -6.18 -8.74
C SER A 208 9.99 -7.20 -7.74
N LEU A 209 9.07 -6.78 -6.86
CA LEU A 209 8.36 -7.67 -5.94
C LEU A 209 7.45 -8.65 -6.69
N GLY A 210 6.85 -8.22 -7.80
CA GLY A 210 6.08 -9.09 -8.69
C GLY A 210 6.96 -10.18 -9.30
N GLU A 211 8.17 -9.83 -9.76
CA GLU A 211 9.16 -10.80 -10.25
C GLU A 211 9.62 -11.78 -9.16
N ALA A 212 9.81 -11.30 -7.93
CA ALA A 212 10.19 -12.14 -6.77
C ALA A 212 9.00 -12.80 -6.05
N SER A 213 7.78 -12.74 -6.59
CA SER A 213 6.56 -13.09 -5.85
C SER A 213 6.50 -14.56 -5.42
N MET A 214 6.96 -15.49 -6.27
CA MET A 214 6.99 -16.91 -5.96
C MET A 214 8.04 -17.24 -4.89
N ASP A 215 9.21 -16.61 -4.95
CA ASP A 215 10.26 -16.76 -3.93
C ASP A 215 9.78 -16.20 -2.59
N PHE A 216 9.18 -15.01 -2.60
CA PHE A 216 8.57 -14.40 -1.42
C PHE A 216 7.51 -15.30 -0.79
N LEU A 217 6.65 -15.92 -1.61
CA LEU A 217 5.62 -16.85 -1.15
C LEU A 217 6.24 -18.12 -0.54
N ALA A 218 7.27 -18.69 -1.17
CA ALA A 218 7.99 -19.85 -0.64
C ALA A 218 8.62 -19.57 0.72
N PHE A 219 9.33 -18.44 0.86
CA PHE A 219 9.93 -18.03 2.14
C PHE A 219 8.88 -17.74 3.21
N SER A 220 7.75 -17.13 2.83
CA SER A 220 6.63 -16.87 3.75
C SER A 220 6.06 -18.18 4.30
N ILE A 221 5.90 -19.22 3.47
CA ILE A 221 5.45 -20.54 3.91
C ILE A 221 6.43 -21.17 4.90
N VAL A 222 7.74 -21.11 4.63
CA VAL A 222 8.77 -21.64 5.55
C VAL A 222 8.73 -20.90 6.89
N LEU A 223 8.61 -19.57 6.88
CA LEU A 223 8.60 -18.75 8.08
C LEU A 223 7.35 -18.96 8.94
N ILE A 224 6.18 -19.08 8.31
CA ILE A 224 4.92 -19.43 9.00
C ILE A 224 4.99 -20.87 9.52
N GLY A 225 5.48 -21.82 8.72
CA GLY A 225 5.67 -23.21 9.12
C GLY A 225 6.59 -23.33 10.34
N ASN A 226 7.72 -22.62 10.32
CA ASN A 226 8.65 -22.52 11.44
C ASN A 226 7.95 -22.02 12.72
N SER A 227 7.15 -20.95 12.58
CA SER A 227 6.38 -20.38 13.70
C SER A 227 5.33 -21.35 14.25
N CYS A 228 4.66 -22.09 13.37
CA CYS A 228 3.67 -23.12 13.75
C CYS A 228 4.32 -24.27 14.54
N VAL A 229 5.44 -24.80 14.04
CA VAL A 229 6.14 -25.94 14.67
C VAL A 229 6.68 -25.54 16.03
N PHE A 230 7.48 -24.48 16.11
CA PHE A 230 8.10 -24.06 17.37
C PHE A 230 7.07 -23.51 18.37
N GLY A 231 6.06 -22.77 17.90
CA GLY A 231 4.97 -22.29 18.75
C GLY A 231 4.16 -23.43 19.36
N ALA A 232 3.88 -24.49 18.60
CA ALA A 232 3.19 -25.66 19.15
C ALA A 232 4.02 -26.37 20.24
N ILE A 233 5.33 -26.48 20.04
CA ILE A 233 6.24 -27.09 21.03
C ILE A 233 6.31 -26.24 22.30
N ILE A 234 6.50 -24.93 22.17
CA ILE A 234 6.54 -24.00 23.31
C ILE A 234 5.23 -24.07 24.09
N TYR A 235 4.09 -24.07 23.39
CA TYR A 235 2.78 -24.23 24.02
C TYR A 235 2.67 -25.53 24.83
N ALA A 236 3.10 -26.66 24.26
CA ALA A 236 3.01 -27.96 24.92
C ALA A 236 3.87 -28.00 26.20
N ILE A 237 5.06 -27.42 26.18
CA ILE A 237 5.96 -27.37 27.33
C ILE A 237 5.41 -26.43 28.39
N GLU A 238 5.11 -25.19 28.03
CA GLU A 238 4.63 -24.18 29.00
C GLU A 238 3.32 -24.62 29.67
N ARG A 239 2.45 -25.35 28.97
CA ARG A 239 1.20 -25.85 29.54
C ARG A 239 1.39 -27.02 30.51
N THR A 240 2.40 -27.86 30.29
CA THR A 240 2.63 -29.06 31.12
C THR A 240 3.40 -28.76 32.39
N THR A 241 4.32 -27.78 32.36
CA THR A 241 5.22 -27.52 33.50
C THR A 241 4.79 -26.38 34.40
N ASN A 242 3.96 -25.43 33.95
CA ASN A 242 3.54 -24.28 34.74
C ASN A 242 2.03 -23.98 34.55
N PRO A 243 1.15 -24.27 35.53
CA PRO A 243 -0.26 -23.94 35.39
C PRO A 243 -0.52 -22.42 35.29
N SER A 244 0.35 -21.58 35.87
CA SER A 244 0.28 -20.12 35.76
C SER A 244 0.59 -19.58 34.36
N SER A 245 1.39 -20.28 33.54
CA SER A 245 1.65 -19.89 32.14
C SER A 245 0.49 -20.19 31.19
N THR A 246 -0.55 -20.90 31.65
CA THR A 246 -1.82 -21.04 30.93
C THR A 246 -2.48 -19.68 30.65
N ILE A 247 -2.21 -18.68 31.50
CA ILE A 247 -2.71 -17.30 31.28
C ILE A 247 -1.89 -16.59 30.17
N LEU A 248 -0.58 -16.84 30.10
CA LEU A 248 0.28 -16.27 29.05
C LEU A 248 -0.02 -16.92 27.69
N PHE A 249 -0.07 -18.24 27.59
CA PHE A 249 -0.40 -18.94 26.35
C PHE A 249 -1.75 -19.67 26.45
N PRO A 250 -2.89 -18.98 26.28
CA PRO A 250 -4.21 -19.61 26.46
C PRO A 250 -4.53 -20.63 25.36
N ASN A 251 -3.99 -20.46 24.15
CA ASN A 251 -4.17 -21.39 23.04
C ASN A 251 -2.88 -21.50 22.20
N VAL A 252 -2.83 -22.52 21.33
CA VAL A 252 -1.70 -22.73 20.42
C VAL A 252 -1.47 -21.53 19.52
N GLY A 253 -2.55 -20.89 19.04
CA GLY A 253 -2.47 -19.71 18.17
C GLY A 253 -1.69 -18.54 18.78
N ASN A 254 -1.85 -18.28 20.08
CA ASN A 254 -1.11 -17.23 20.77
C ASN A 254 0.39 -17.55 20.88
N SER A 255 0.75 -18.83 21.05
CA SER A 255 2.16 -19.25 21.07
C SER A 255 2.79 -19.17 19.67
N VAL A 256 2.05 -19.53 18.62
CA VAL A 256 2.48 -19.34 17.22
C VAL A 256 2.66 -17.86 16.90
N TYR A 257 1.72 -17.00 17.32
CA TYR A 257 1.81 -15.55 17.16
C TYR A 257 3.05 -14.97 17.86
N TYR A 258 3.29 -15.34 19.12
CA TYR A 258 4.52 -14.98 19.83
C TYR A 258 5.77 -15.42 19.07
N THR A 259 5.81 -16.67 18.62
CA THR A 259 6.97 -17.23 17.93
C THR A 259 7.26 -16.47 16.64
N LEU A 260 6.22 -16.11 15.89
CA LEU A 260 6.33 -15.28 14.68
C LEU A 260 6.91 -13.89 15.00
N LEU A 261 6.43 -13.23 16.05
CA LEU A 261 6.96 -11.93 16.50
C LEU A 261 8.41 -12.01 16.97
N ALA A 262 8.78 -13.11 17.62
CA ALA A 262 10.12 -13.32 18.13
C ALA A 262 11.13 -13.56 16.98
N ILE A 263 10.77 -14.41 16.02
CA ILE A 263 11.58 -14.69 14.82
C ILE A 263 11.79 -13.43 13.96
N THR A 264 10.77 -12.57 13.87
CA THR A 264 10.84 -11.32 13.09
C THR A 264 11.51 -10.17 13.83
N ASN A 265 12.07 -10.41 15.03
CA ASN A 265 12.68 -9.40 15.91
C ASN A 265 11.74 -8.26 16.32
N VAL A 266 10.42 -8.43 16.21
CA VAL A 266 9.45 -7.46 16.75
C VAL A 266 9.45 -7.55 18.26
N GLY A 267 9.29 -8.77 18.80
CA GLY A 267 9.21 -9.04 20.23
C GLY A 267 7.94 -8.45 20.89
N PHE A 268 7.31 -9.21 21.78
CA PHE A 268 6.19 -8.71 22.58
C PHE A 268 6.29 -9.22 24.02
N GLU A 269 6.23 -8.30 24.99
CA GLU A 269 6.49 -8.60 26.39
C GLU A 269 5.40 -9.41 27.08
N GLY A 270 4.20 -9.50 26.50
CA GLY A 270 3.07 -10.20 27.12
C GLY A 270 3.03 -11.72 26.94
N PHE A 271 3.94 -12.31 26.15
CA PHE A 271 3.89 -13.74 25.78
C PHE A 271 5.25 -14.45 25.89
N LEU A 272 6.01 -14.25 26.96
CA LEU A 272 7.32 -14.92 27.09
C LEU A 272 7.21 -16.32 27.71
N PRO A 273 7.96 -17.32 27.21
CA PRO A 273 8.08 -18.62 27.87
C PRO A 273 8.74 -18.46 29.23
N SER A 274 8.10 -19.01 30.26
CA SER A 274 8.54 -18.93 31.65
C SER A 274 9.56 -20.02 31.97
N THR A 275 9.43 -21.19 31.33
CA THR A 275 10.17 -22.41 31.64
C THR A 275 11.56 -22.40 31.02
N TYR A 276 12.53 -23.05 31.65
CA TYR A 276 13.89 -23.16 31.12
C TYR A 276 13.91 -23.83 29.74
N LEU A 277 13.16 -24.93 29.57
CA LEU A 277 13.07 -25.63 28.28
C LEU A 277 12.37 -24.78 27.20
N GLY A 278 11.28 -24.10 27.55
CA GLY A 278 10.58 -23.19 26.63
C GLY A 278 11.49 -22.06 26.13
N LYS A 279 12.32 -21.50 27.00
CA LYS A 279 13.32 -20.48 26.63
C LYS A 279 14.38 -21.02 25.65
N TRP A 280 14.94 -22.21 25.90
CA TRP A 280 15.91 -22.82 24.98
C TRP A 280 15.32 -23.06 23.59
N ILE A 281 14.08 -23.53 23.53
CA ILE A 281 13.38 -23.78 22.27
C ILE A 281 13.05 -22.48 21.56
N ALA A 282 12.65 -21.44 22.30
CA ALA A 282 12.48 -20.10 21.74
C ALA A 282 13.79 -19.56 21.14
N CYS A 283 14.93 -19.72 21.82
CA CYS A 283 16.24 -19.33 21.26
C CYS A 283 16.56 -20.07 19.95
N ALA A 284 16.28 -21.38 19.87
CA ALA A 284 16.46 -22.14 18.65
C ALA A 284 15.53 -21.66 17.52
N ALA A 285 14.25 -21.44 17.84
CA ALA A 285 13.25 -20.95 16.89
C ALA A 285 13.64 -19.58 16.30
N ILE A 286 14.03 -18.64 17.17
CA ILE A 286 14.48 -17.28 16.79
C ILE A 286 15.71 -17.37 15.88
N THR A 287 16.69 -18.21 16.23
CA THR A 287 17.92 -18.37 15.45
C THR A 287 17.63 -18.88 14.03
N ILE A 288 16.85 -19.97 13.91
CA ILE A 288 16.44 -20.55 12.62
C ILE A 288 15.63 -19.52 11.81
N GLY A 289 14.74 -18.79 12.49
CA GLY A 289 13.92 -17.78 11.88
C GLY A 289 14.72 -16.60 11.29
N ILE A 290 15.66 -16.06 12.05
CA ILE A 290 16.56 -14.99 11.60
C ILE A 290 17.41 -15.45 10.41
N LEU A 291 17.95 -16.68 10.47
CA LEU A 291 18.69 -17.26 9.34
C LEU A 291 17.82 -17.35 8.08
N THR A 292 16.56 -17.77 8.22
CA THR A 292 15.61 -17.85 7.11
C THR A 292 15.35 -16.48 6.49
N ILE A 293 15.13 -15.44 7.30
CA ILE A 293 14.90 -14.07 6.82
C ILE A 293 16.15 -13.53 6.09
N ASN A 294 17.34 -13.75 6.66
CA ASN A 294 18.60 -13.30 6.06
C ASN A 294 18.90 -13.97 4.72
N ILE A 295 18.47 -15.22 4.53
CA ILE A 295 18.58 -15.92 3.24
C ILE A 295 17.55 -15.38 2.23
N ALA A 296 16.33 -15.07 2.68
CA ALA A 296 15.26 -14.59 1.81
C ALA A 296 15.52 -13.18 1.26
N LEU A 297 16.06 -12.28 2.07
CA LEU A 297 16.16 -10.85 1.75
C LEU A 297 16.97 -10.56 0.46
N PRO A 298 18.18 -11.11 0.25
CA PRO A 298 18.93 -10.88 -1.00
C PRO A 298 18.21 -11.40 -2.24
N LEU A 299 17.50 -12.53 -2.14
CA LEU A 299 16.78 -13.13 -3.27
C LEU A 299 15.62 -12.22 -3.70
N ILE A 300 14.83 -11.73 -2.74
CA ILE A 300 13.72 -10.81 -3.00
C ILE A 300 14.20 -9.46 -3.54
N LEU A 301 15.38 -8.98 -3.11
CA LEU A 301 15.96 -7.72 -3.58
C LEU A 301 16.71 -7.84 -4.92
N SER A 302 17.03 -9.05 -5.36
CA SER A 302 17.83 -9.27 -6.58
C SER A 302 17.16 -8.71 -7.85
N PRO A 303 15.84 -8.81 -8.08
CA PRO A 303 15.22 -8.22 -9.26
C PRO A 303 15.26 -6.69 -9.22
N TYR A 304 15.09 -6.09 -8.04
CA TYR A 304 15.16 -4.64 -7.86
C TYR A 304 16.54 -4.07 -8.21
N THR A 305 17.59 -4.70 -7.68
CA THR A 305 18.96 -4.29 -8.00
C THR A 305 19.26 -4.46 -9.49
N ARG A 306 18.81 -5.57 -10.10
CA ARG A 306 18.93 -5.81 -11.54
C ARG A 306 18.23 -4.74 -12.37
N GLN A 307 16.97 -4.41 -12.07
CA GLN A 307 16.21 -3.40 -12.81
C GLN A 307 16.84 -1.99 -12.65
N LEU A 308 17.35 -1.66 -11.46
CA LEU A 308 18.11 -0.41 -11.24
C LEU A 308 19.38 -0.33 -12.10
N LEU A 309 20.17 -1.40 -12.14
CA LEU A 309 21.40 -1.46 -12.93
C LEU A 309 21.12 -1.32 -14.42
N ILE A 310 20.09 -2.00 -14.94
CA ILE A 310 19.66 -1.87 -16.34
C ILE A 310 19.28 -0.42 -16.64
N LYS A 311 18.49 0.20 -15.75
CA LYS A 311 18.05 1.59 -15.93
C LYS A 311 19.22 2.59 -15.89
N ASN A 312 20.19 2.38 -15.01
CA ASN A 312 21.39 3.23 -14.94
C ASN A 312 22.30 3.05 -16.15
N LYS A 313 22.51 1.82 -16.63
CA LYS A 313 23.26 1.56 -17.87
C LYS A 313 22.62 2.26 -19.07
N HIS A 314 21.30 2.21 -19.22
CA HIS A 314 20.60 2.93 -20.29
C HIS A 314 20.80 4.45 -20.24
N ILE A 315 20.90 5.04 -19.04
CA ILE A 315 21.17 6.48 -18.89
C ILE A 315 22.60 6.81 -19.35
N ILE A 316 23.58 6.00 -18.96
CA ILE A 316 24.99 6.20 -19.34
C ILE A 316 25.16 6.08 -20.86
N TYR A 317 24.67 4.98 -21.47
CA TYR A 317 24.74 4.81 -22.92
C TYR A 317 24.02 5.92 -23.69
N ARG A 318 22.90 6.45 -23.16
CA ARG A 318 22.18 7.56 -23.79
C ARG A 318 22.99 8.86 -23.78
N ASN A 319 23.71 9.12 -22.68
CA ASN A 319 24.58 10.29 -22.55
C ASN A 319 25.84 10.15 -23.42
N ASP A 320 26.45 8.95 -23.45
CA ASP A 320 27.67 8.67 -24.23
C ASP A 320 27.42 8.66 -25.75
N LEU A 321 26.23 8.28 -26.20
CA LEU A 321 25.84 8.30 -27.62
C LEU A 321 25.39 9.70 -28.11
N GLY A 322 25.40 10.74 -27.27
CA GLY A 322 25.02 12.09 -27.67
C GLY A 322 23.58 12.21 -28.18
N LEU A 323 22.70 11.26 -27.85
CA LEU A 323 21.28 11.27 -28.23
C LEU A 323 20.48 12.19 -27.28
N GLU A 324 20.94 13.42 -27.13
CA GLU A 324 20.06 14.54 -26.80
C GLU A 324 19.21 14.77 -28.03
N ILE A 325 17.89 14.56 -27.90
CA ILE A 325 16.95 14.92 -28.96
C ILE A 325 17.05 16.44 -29.10
N PRO A 326 17.47 16.98 -30.27
CA PRO A 326 17.35 18.41 -30.47
C PRO A 326 15.86 18.74 -30.44
N ASN A 327 15.47 19.65 -29.56
CA ASN A 327 14.21 20.36 -29.72
C ASN A 327 14.26 21.00 -31.13
N ASP A 328 13.23 20.73 -31.93
CA ASP A 328 12.98 21.27 -33.26
C ASP A 328 14.00 20.94 -34.36
N ASN A 329 13.80 19.81 -35.05
CA ASN A 329 14.28 19.69 -36.43
C ASN A 329 13.34 18.80 -37.30
N PRO A 330 12.69 19.33 -38.36
CA PRO A 330 11.69 18.61 -39.15
C PRO A 330 12.22 17.48 -40.06
N ASP A 331 13.54 17.26 -40.14
CA ASP A 331 14.14 16.39 -41.16
C ASP A 331 14.32 14.91 -40.79
N VAL A 332 13.88 14.46 -39.59
CA VAL A 332 13.97 13.03 -39.20
C VAL A 332 12.82 12.17 -39.78
N LYS A 333 12.35 12.48 -40.99
CA LYS A 333 11.36 11.66 -41.71
C LYS A 333 11.97 10.54 -42.56
N HIS A 334 13.28 10.53 -42.82
CA HIS A 334 13.86 9.61 -43.79
C HIS A 334 14.59 8.38 -43.24
N ILE A 335 14.73 8.20 -41.91
CA ILE A 335 15.40 7.02 -41.34
C ILE A 335 14.37 6.03 -40.77
N ARG A 336 13.39 5.65 -41.60
CA ARG A 336 12.58 4.44 -41.42
C ARG A 336 12.43 3.74 -42.76
N ARG A 337 13.52 3.16 -43.22
CA ARG A 337 13.58 2.10 -44.23
C ARG A 337 15.05 1.76 -44.33
N TYR A 338 15.50 0.85 -43.49
CA TYR A 338 16.42 -0.26 -43.79
C TYR A 338 16.44 -1.19 -42.59
#